data_AF-T0SSJ7-F1
#
_entry.id   AF-T0SSJ7-F1
#
_cell.length_a   1.000
_cell.length_b   1.000
_cell.length_c   1.000
_cell.angle_alpha   90.00
_cell.angle_beta   90.00
_cell.angle_gamma   90.00
#
_symmetry.space_group_name_H-M   'P 1'
#
loop_
_entity.id
_entity.type
_entity.pdbx_description
1 polymer ?
#
loop_
_entity_poly.entity_id
_entity_poly.type
_entity_poly.pdbx_seq_one_letter_code
_entity_poly.pdbx_strand_id
1 'polypeptide(L)'
;MTKLLLVFLCFSYVIFSHAKSPHDESYIGTRIEYQAHQLTVTDSTIAKKIFLKLPGHFYHAGLAPELLIKNHRYFYCTREPDGKFSCNIYLNFKYNGELSSFEKDLDYGLGSMTEYLSEDKIAGVGEVKLAGNYIDIYYEGELAKKVFSKMDLAKTDYKRKSGTDYEIRSGRHTRCVSLYADKEVFSCRMRLPIDPNKKKEEIPLNPNA
;
A
#
# COMPACT_ATOMS: atom_id res chain seq x y z
N MET A 1 -74.44 8.43 4.54
CA MET A 1 -73.54 9.61 4.54
C MET A 1 -72.70 9.44 5.80
N THR A 2 -71.38 9.20 5.82
CA THR A 2 -70.28 9.79 5.04
C THR A 2 -69.02 8.90 5.21
N LYS A 3 -68.34 8.60 4.09
CA LYS A 3 -66.89 8.38 3.83
C LYS A 3 -65.98 7.80 4.94
N LEU A 4 -65.35 6.62 4.78
CA LEU A 4 -64.21 6.27 3.89
C LEU A 4 -62.91 7.03 4.25
N LEU A 5 -61.94 6.39 4.92
CA LEU A 5 -60.58 6.15 4.40
C LEU A 5 -59.66 5.46 5.44
N LEU A 6 -59.37 4.19 5.19
CA LEU A 6 -58.08 3.54 5.51
C LEU A 6 -57.05 4.08 4.51
N VAL A 7 -55.96 4.71 4.93
CA VAL A 7 -54.76 4.93 4.09
C VAL A 7 -53.51 4.99 4.99
N PHE A 8 -52.61 4.03 4.77
CA PHE A 8 -51.13 4.08 4.91
C PHE A 8 -50.56 4.36 6.32
N LEU A 9 -49.95 3.44 7.07
CA LEU A 9 -48.78 2.57 6.77
C LEU A 9 -47.63 3.28 6.05
N CYS A 10 -46.47 3.24 6.73
CA CYS A 10 -45.11 3.62 6.31
C CYS A 10 -44.67 5.07 6.62
N PHE A 11 -43.39 5.19 6.96
CA PHE A 11 -42.64 6.35 7.49
C PHE A 11 -42.80 6.54 9.00
N SER A 12 -41.80 6.30 9.85
CA SER A 12 -40.37 6.16 9.59
C SER A 12 -39.73 5.56 10.84
N TYR A 13 -39.45 4.25 10.78
CA TYR A 13 -38.35 3.69 11.55
C TYR A 13 -37.08 4.31 10.95
N VAL A 14 -36.69 5.48 11.47
CA VAL A 14 -35.33 5.98 11.28
C VAL A 14 -34.45 5.02 12.06
N ILE A 15 -34.12 3.89 11.42
CA ILE A 15 -32.92 3.15 11.74
C ILE A 15 -31.83 4.17 11.48
N PHE A 16 -31.38 4.83 12.55
CA PHE A 16 -30.05 5.39 12.60
C PHE A 16 -29.12 4.21 12.36
N SER A 17 -28.87 3.93 11.08
CA SER A 17 -27.70 3.22 10.63
C SER A 17 -26.55 4.06 11.18
N HIS A 18 -26.07 3.67 12.37
CA HIS A 18 -24.70 3.95 12.76
C HIS A 18 -23.89 3.37 11.60
N ALA A 19 -23.55 4.25 10.67
CA ALA A 19 -22.59 3.95 9.63
C ALA A 19 -21.39 3.41 10.39
N LYS A 20 -21.18 2.09 10.29
CA LYS A 20 -19.94 1.46 10.74
C LYS A 20 -18.84 2.34 10.16
N SER A 21 -18.05 2.94 11.04
CA SER A 21 -16.77 3.55 10.66
C SER A 21 -16.12 2.61 9.65
N PRO A 22 -15.59 3.09 8.51
CA PRO A 22 -14.94 2.21 7.55
C PRO A 22 -13.94 1.37 8.33
N HIS A 23 -14.22 0.07 8.44
CA HIS A 23 -13.47 -0.79 9.34
C HIS A 23 -12.02 -0.82 8.85
N ASP A 24 -11.12 -0.29 9.67
CA ASP A 24 -9.68 -0.49 9.50
C ASP A 24 -9.43 -2.00 9.55
N GLU A 25 -8.94 -2.56 8.45
CA GLU A 25 -8.61 -3.96 8.36
C GLU A 25 -7.08 -4.12 8.35
N SER A 26 -6.54 -4.92 9.28
CA SER A 26 -5.11 -5.27 9.32
C SER A 26 -4.91 -6.73 8.95
N TYR A 27 -3.89 -6.99 8.14
CA TYR A 27 -3.50 -8.30 7.64
C TYR A 27 -2.04 -8.58 7.94
N ILE A 28 -1.79 -9.32 9.01
CA ILE A 28 -0.46 -9.78 9.40
C ILE A 28 -0.12 -11.05 8.60
N GLY A 29 1.15 -11.26 8.27
CA GLY A 29 1.57 -12.46 7.53
C GLY A 29 1.51 -12.29 6.01
N THR A 30 1.34 -11.06 5.53
CA THR A 30 1.22 -10.76 4.10
C THR A 30 2.55 -11.01 3.39
N ARG A 31 2.54 -11.78 2.31
CA ARG A 31 3.73 -11.97 1.47
C ARG A 31 3.99 -10.73 0.63
N ILE A 32 5.21 -10.20 0.76
CA ILE A 32 5.68 -9.01 0.06
C ILE A 32 7.02 -9.33 -0.61
N GLU A 33 7.21 -8.87 -1.83
CA GLU A 33 8.43 -9.10 -2.60
C GLU A 33 9.00 -7.76 -3.08
N TYR A 34 10.32 -7.66 -3.15
CA TYR A 34 11.02 -6.54 -3.76
C TYR A 34 11.91 -7.01 -4.91
N GLN A 35 11.83 -6.32 -6.05
CA GLN A 35 12.69 -6.51 -7.21
C GLN A 35 12.70 -5.24 -8.06
N ALA A 36 13.87 -4.81 -8.57
CA ALA A 36 13.98 -3.74 -9.57
C ALA A 36 13.15 -2.48 -9.21
N HIS A 37 13.33 -1.97 -7.99
CA HIS A 37 12.61 -0.79 -7.48
C HIS A 37 11.10 -0.96 -7.29
N GLN A 38 10.57 -2.17 -7.42
CA GLN A 38 9.16 -2.47 -7.21
C GLN A 38 8.97 -3.27 -5.91
N LEU A 39 8.04 -2.81 -5.07
CA LEU A 39 7.51 -3.57 -3.95
C LEU A 39 6.15 -4.16 -4.35
N THR A 40 5.99 -5.46 -4.19
CA THR A 40 4.82 -6.20 -4.64
C THR A 40 4.18 -6.96 -3.49
N VAL A 41 2.89 -6.73 -3.25
CA VAL A 41 2.04 -7.58 -2.42
C VAL A 41 1.60 -8.78 -3.27
N THR A 42 2.12 -9.96 -2.98
CA THR A 42 1.89 -11.20 -3.75
C THR A 42 0.88 -12.15 -3.10
N ASP A 43 0.45 -11.88 -1.87
CA ASP A 43 -0.71 -12.57 -1.29
C ASP A 43 -1.97 -12.19 -2.07
N SER A 44 -2.44 -13.11 -2.91
CA SER A 44 -3.60 -12.89 -3.80
C SER A 44 -4.87 -12.49 -3.04
N THR A 45 -5.09 -13.02 -1.83
CA THR A 45 -6.27 -12.68 -1.02
C THR A 45 -6.23 -11.22 -0.60
N ILE A 46 -5.06 -10.75 -0.17
CA ILE A 46 -4.87 -9.38 0.31
C ILE A 46 -4.77 -8.41 -0.87
N ALA A 47 -4.06 -8.78 -1.93
CA ALA A 47 -3.98 -8.03 -3.17
C ALA A 47 -5.37 -7.82 -3.80
N LYS A 48 -6.24 -8.84 -3.79
CA LYS A 48 -7.65 -8.69 -4.22
C LYS A 48 -8.40 -7.64 -3.40
N LYS A 49 -8.19 -7.59 -2.08
CA LYS A 49 -8.84 -6.58 -1.22
C LYS A 49 -8.36 -5.17 -1.53
N ILE A 50 -7.07 -4.99 -1.77
CA ILE A 50 -6.49 -3.72 -2.22
C ILE A 50 -7.09 -3.33 -3.58
N PHE A 51 -7.07 -4.23 -4.56
CA PHE A 51 -7.61 -4.02 -5.90
C PHE A 51 -9.07 -3.52 -5.86
N LEU A 52 -9.90 -4.15 -5.03
CA LEU A 52 -11.30 -3.76 -4.89
C LEU A 52 -11.47 -2.37 -4.24
N LYS A 53 -10.59 -1.98 -3.32
CA LYS A 53 -10.65 -0.68 -2.62
C LYS A 53 -10.05 0.50 -3.39
N LEU A 54 -9.13 0.28 -4.32
CA LEU A 54 -8.55 1.37 -5.12
C LEU A 54 -9.66 2.13 -5.88
N PRO A 55 -9.62 3.46 -6.02
CA PRO A 55 -10.50 4.18 -6.94
C PRO A 55 -10.05 3.96 -8.39
N GLY A 56 -10.91 4.29 -9.35
CA GLY A 56 -10.58 4.28 -10.78
C GLY A 56 -11.20 3.13 -11.59
N HIS A 57 -11.02 3.21 -12.91
CA HIS A 57 -11.52 2.23 -13.87
C HIS A 57 -10.54 1.06 -14.02
N PHE A 58 -11.07 -0.09 -14.41
CA PHE A 58 -10.28 -1.24 -14.83
C PHE A 58 -10.04 -1.18 -16.32
N TYR A 59 -8.85 -1.61 -16.74
CA TYR A 59 -8.46 -1.71 -18.13
C TYR A 59 -8.00 -3.13 -18.44
N HIS A 60 -8.22 -3.57 -19.67
CA HIS A 60 -7.65 -4.80 -20.18
C HIS A 60 -6.29 -4.49 -20.80
N ALA A 61 -5.27 -5.30 -20.51
CA ALA A 61 -3.99 -5.16 -21.18
C ALA A 61 -4.13 -5.55 -22.65
N GLY A 62 -3.68 -4.69 -23.57
CA GLY A 62 -3.80 -4.94 -25.01
C GLY A 62 -3.09 -6.22 -25.49
N LEU A 63 -2.01 -6.62 -24.82
CA LEU A 63 -1.24 -7.83 -25.13
C LEU A 63 -1.70 -9.08 -24.38
N ALA A 64 -2.57 -8.93 -23.37
CA ALA A 64 -3.09 -10.02 -22.55
C ALA A 64 -4.56 -9.71 -22.19
N PRO A 65 -5.53 -10.07 -23.06
CA PRO A 65 -6.90 -9.59 -22.95
C PRO A 65 -7.63 -10.01 -21.66
N GLU A 66 -7.16 -11.04 -20.96
CA GLU A 66 -7.71 -11.49 -19.67
C GLU A 66 -7.02 -10.88 -18.44
N LEU A 67 -5.91 -10.15 -18.65
CA LEU A 67 -5.23 -9.41 -17.61
C LEU A 67 -5.99 -8.12 -17.32
N LEU A 68 -6.59 -8.04 -16.13
CA LEU A 68 -7.21 -6.80 -15.65
C LEU A 68 -6.19 -5.98 -14.89
N ILE A 69 -6.14 -4.69 -15.16
CA ILE A 69 -5.27 -3.76 -14.45
C ILE A 69 -6.14 -2.65 -13.86
N LYS A 70 -5.84 -2.30 -12.61
CA LYS A 70 -6.40 -1.14 -11.94
C LYS A 70 -5.28 -0.32 -11.35
N ASN A 71 -5.17 0.93 -11.78
CA ASN A 71 -4.11 1.84 -11.40
C ASN A 71 -4.63 2.99 -10.53
N HIS A 72 -3.75 3.44 -9.65
CA HIS A 72 -3.85 4.63 -8.82
C HIS A 72 -2.47 5.31 -8.81
N ARG A 73 -2.38 6.58 -8.43
CA ARG A 73 -1.11 7.36 -8.42
C ARG A 73 0.08 6.68 -7.72
N TYR A 74 -0.16 5.75 -6.81
CA TYR A 74 0.88 5.06 -6.04
C TYR A 74 0.86 3.54 -6.18
N PHE A 75 -0.14 2.97 -6.86
CA PHE A 75 -0.34 1.53 -6.96
C PHE A 75 -0.82 1.14 -8.34
N TYR A 76 -0.38 0.00 -8.83
CA TYR A 76 -1.15 -0.72 -9.83
C TYR A 76 -1.37 -2.15 -9.35
N CYS A 77 -2.62 -2.61 -9.43
CA CYS A 77 -2.97 -3.97 -9.11
C CYS A 77 -3.40 -4.69 -10.38
N THR A 78 -2.99 -5.95 -10.50
CA THR A 78 -3.35 -6.81 -11.61
C THR A 78 -4.23 -7.96 -11.12
N ARG A 79 -5.12 -8.43 -11.99
CA ARG A 79 -5.73 -9.75 -11.90
C ARG A 79 -5.31 -10.53 -13.14
N GLU A 80 -4.48 -11.54 -12.94
CA GLU A 80 -4.04 -12.45 -13.98
C GLU A 80 -5.20 -13.32 -14.51
N PRO A 81 -5.04 -13.92 -15.71
CA PRO A 81 -6.05 -14.82 -16.29
C PRO A 81 -6.45 -15.98 -15.37
N ASP A 82 -5.51 -16.50 -14.59
CA ASP A 82 -5.74 -17.58 -13.62
C ASP A 82 -6.45 -17.12 -12.33
N GLY A 83 -6.81 -15.84 -12.24
CA GLY A 83 -7.49 -15.23 -11.11
C GLY A 83 -6.57 -14.80 -9.97
N LYS A 84 -5.24 -14.91 -10.10
CA LYS A 84 -4.30 -14.39 -9.12
C LYS A 84 -4.26 -12.87 -9.14
N PHE A 85 -4.18 -12.27 -7.95
CA PHE A 85 -4.04 -10.84 -7.79
C PHE A 85 -2.63 -10.49 -7.32
N SER A 86 -2.10 -9.38 -7.82
CA SER A 86 -0.89 -8.75 -7.28
C SER A 86 -1.11 -7.24 -7.20
N CYS A 87 -0.46 -6.58 -6.24
CA CYS A 87 -0.48 -5.12 -6.15
C CYS A 87 0.95 -4.60 -6.01
N ASN A 88 1.30 -3.67 -6.87
CA ASN A 88 2.67 -3.28 -7.13
C ASN A 88 2.84 -1.79 -6.87
N ILE A 89 3.96 -1.44 -6.25
CA ILE A 89 4.33 -0.08 -5.86
C ILE A 89 5.72 0.18 -6.39
N TYR A 90 5.85 1.21 -7.23
CA TYR A 90 7.17 1.65 -7.68
C TYR A 90 7.81 2.59 -6.65
N LEU A 91 9.10 2.40 -6.40
CA LEU A 91 9.91 3.20 -5.50
C LEU A 91 10.94 3.99 -6.31
N ASN A 92 10.86 5.32 -6.29
CA ASN A 92 11.92 6.14 -6.88
C ASN A 92 13.22 6.09 -6.04
N PHE A 93 14.29 6.75 -6.51
CA PHE A 93 15.59 6.79 -5.80
C PHE A 93 15.56 7.45 -4.42
N LYS A 94 14.55 8.29 -4.14
CA LYS A 94 14.29 8.84 -2.79
C LYS A 94 13.35 7.95 -1.96
N TYR A 95 12.96 6.82 -2.53
CA TYR A 95 12.06 5.80 -1.98
C TYR A 95 10.73 6.38 -1.53
N ASN A 96 10.28 7.42 -2.21
CA ASN A 96 9.09 8.16 -1.84
C ASN A 96 7.79 7.38 -2.02
N GLY A 97 7.80 6.14 -2.55
CA GLY A 97 6.59 5.42 -2.94
C GLY A 97 5.81 6.26 -3.95
N GLU A 98 6.37 6.45 -5.14
CA GLU A 98 5.76 7.26 -6.20
C GLU A 98 5.82 6.43 -7.48
N LEU A 99 4.67 6.25 -8.15
CA LEU A 99 4.68 5.93 -9.57
C LEU A 99 5.17 7.19 -10.28
N SER A 100 6.47 7.31 -10.53
CA SER A 100 6.92 8.26 -11.54
C SER A 100 6.34 7.78 -12.88
N SER A 101 5.40 8.56 -13.42
CA SER A 101 4.74 8.40 -14.72
C SER A 101 4.07 7.04 -14.98
N PHE A 102 2.82 6.89 -14.56
CA PHE A 102 1.90 5.84 -15.04
C PHE A 102 0.58 6.45 -15.54
N GLU A 103 0.63 7.71 -15.99
CA GLU A 103 -0.52 8.41 -16.60
C GLU A 103 -0.72 8.06 -18.08
N LYS A 104 0.13 7.22 -18.67
CA LYS A 104 0.00 6.75 -20.06
C LYS A 104 -0.03 5.22 -20.09
N ASP A 105 -0.95 4.66 -20.89
CA ASP A 105 -1.19 3.23 -21.09
C ASP A 105 0.02 2.42 -21.59
N LEU A 106 1.17 3.06 -21.80
CA LEU A 106 2.40 2.50 -22.37
C LEU A 106 3.49 2.20 -21.32
N ASP A 107 3.30 2.59 -20.04
CA ASP A 107 4.37 2.57 -19.03
C ASP A 107 4.34 1.35 -18.09
N TYR A 108 3.51 0.32 -18.38
CA TYR A 108 3.49 -0.91 -17.60
C TYR A 108 4.84 -1.66 -17.72
N GLY A 109 5.74 -1.47 -16.74
CA GLY A 109 6.98 -2.22 -16.60
C GLY A 109 8.29 -1.48 -16.88
N LEU A 110 8.33 -0.14 -16.84
CA LEU A 110 9.55 0.64 -17.10
C LEU A 110 10.52 0.75 -15.90
N GLY A 111 10.82 -0.37 -15.23
CA GLY A 111 12.19 -0.52 -14.70
C GLY A 111 13.11 -0.91 -15.85
N SER A 112 14.43 -0.69 -15.73
CA SER A 112 15.29 -1.18 -16.81
C SER A 112 15.15 -2.70 -16.88
N MET A 113 14.89 -3.26 -18.07
CA MET A 113 14.79 -4.71 -18.27
C MET A 113 16.04 -5.41 -17.71
N THR A 114 17.19 -4.75 -17.80
CA THR A 114 18.45 -5.20 -17.20
C THR A 114 18.33 -5.36 -15.68
N GLU A 115 17.78 -4.38 -14.95
CA GLU A 115 17.58 -4.50 -13.49
C GLU A 115 16.62 -5.63 -13.12
N TYR A 116 15.51 -5.78 -13.85
CA TYR A 116 14.57 -6.89 -13.62
C TYR A 116 15.19 -8.26 -13.86
N LEU A 117 16.09 -8.38 -14.84
CA LEU A 117 16.79 -9.62 -15.15
C LEU A 117 18.00 -9.86 -14.24
N SER A 118 18.62 -8.80 -13.70
CA SER A 118 19.86 -8.89 -12.93
C SER A 118 19.67 -8.93 -11.42
N GLU A 119 18.56 -8.39 -10.90
CA GLU A 119 18.30 -8.38 -9.46
C GLU A 119 17.42 -9.56 -9.05
N ASP A 120 17.94 -10.38 -8.12
CA ASP A 120 17.17 -11.43 -7.47
C ASP A 120 16.00 -10.85 -6.66
N LYS A 121 14.88 -11.57 -6.68
CA LYS A 121 13.72 -11.25 -5.85
C LYS A 121 14.05 -11.49 -4.38
N ILE A 122 13.77 -10.49 -3.54
CA ILE A 122 13.82 -10.65 -2.09
C ILE A 122 12.40 -10.70 -1.58
N ALA A 123 12.03 -11.83 -0.97
CA ALA A 123 10.74 -12.02 -0.36
C ALA A 123 10.81 -11.78 1.16
N GLY A 124 9.72 -11.25 1.70
CA GLY A 124 9.53 -11.05 3.12
C GLY A 124 8.06 -11.23 3.51
N VAL A 125 7.82 -11.17 4.81
CA VAL A 125 6.48 -11.17 5.39
C VAL A 125 6.27 -9.85 6.10
N GLY A 126 5.08 -9.29 5.96
CA GLY A 126 4.73 -8.00 6.53
C GLY A 126 3.30 -7.91 7.02
N GLU A 127 2.94 -6.71 7.45
CA GLU A 127 1.57 -6.33 7.77
C GLU A 127 1.06 -5.34 6.72
N VAL A 128 -0.14 -5.57 6.20
CA VAL A 128 -0.86 -4.60 5.38
C VAL A 128 -2.10 -4.16 6.12
N LYS A 129 -2.21 -2.86 6.39
CA LYS A 129 -3.40 -2.25 6.98
C LYS A 129 -4.10 -1.37 5.96
N LEU A 130 -5.38 -1.67 5.73
CA LEU A 130 -6.30 -0.89 4.90
C LEU A 130 -7.12 0.01 5.82
N ALA A 131 -6.63 1.22 6.08
CA ALA A 131 -7.18 2.15 7.06
C ALA A 131 -7.83 3.36 6.38
N GLY A 132 -9.16 3.37 6.28
CA GLY A 132 -9.92 4.43 5.62
C GLY A 132 -9.40 4.78 4.22
N ASN A 133 -8.61 5.85 4.12
CA ASN A 133 -8.03 6.36 2.86
C ASN A 133 -6.54 6.04 2.69
N TYR A 134 -5.96 5.17 3.52
CA TYR A 134 -4.54 4.83 3.43
C TYR A 134 -4.34 3.32 3.38
N ILE A 135 -3.28 2.93 2.70
CA ILE A 135 -2.66 1.61 2.83
C ILE A 135 -1.38 1.84 3.62
N ASP A 136 -1.31 1.28 4.83
CA ASP A 136 -0.06 1.15 5.57
C ASP A 136 0.53 -0.23 5.29
N ILE A 137 1.80 -0.28 4.93
CA ILE A 137 2.54 -1.52 4.71
C ILE A 137 3.75 -1.50 5.64
N TYR A 138 3.86 -2.52 6.47
CA TYR A 138 4.98 -2.71 7.39
C TYR A 138 5.72 -3.99 7.04
N TYR A 139 7.04 -3.97 7.05
CA TYR A 139 7.87 -5.15 6.81
C TYR A 139 9.23 -5.01 7.50
N GLU A 140 9.84 -6.15 7.81
CA GLU A 140 11.10 -6.26 8.55
C GLU A 140 12.09 -7.21 7.86
N GLY A 141 13.30 -7.31 8.44
CA GLY A 141 14.30 -8.30 8.05
C GLY A 141 15.02 -7.95 6.75
N GLU A 142 15.39 -8.96 5.97
CA GLU A 142 16.18 -8.78 4.74
C GLU A 142 15.47 -7.93 3.68
N LEU A 143 14.14 -8.02 3.60
CA LEU A 143 13.34 -7.15 2.73
C LEU A 143 13.50 -5.68 3.14
N ALA A 144 13.35 -5.37 4.43
CA ALA A 144 13.52 -4.02 4.96
C ALA A 144 14.97 -3.54 4.81
N LYS A 145 15.95 -4.41 5.04
CA LYS A 145 17.38 -4.12 4.86
C LYS A 145 17.70 -3.74 3.42
N LYS A 146 17.21 -4.50 2.44
CA LYS A 146 17.40 -4.18 1.02
C LYS A 146 16.82 -2.81 0.70
N VAL A 147 15.58 -2.53 1.09
CA VAL A 147 14.94 -1.24 0.84
C VAL A 147 15.73 -0.12 1.51
N PHE A 148 16.07 -0.27 2.80
CA PHE A 148 16.86 0.70 3.56
C PHE A 148 18.20 1.02 2.88
N SER A 149 18.93 -0.01 2.43
CA SER A 149 20.24 0.14 1.79
C SER A 149 20.18 1.02 0.54
N LYS A 150 19.05 0.96 -0.17
CA LYS A 150 18.85 1.74 -1.38
C LYS A 150 18.29 3.14 -1.12
N MET A 151 17.84 3.45 0.10
CA MET A 151 17.43 4.81 0.50
C MET A 151 18.61 5.76 0.75
N ASP A 152 19.73 5.60 0.04
CA ASP A 152 20.97 6.36 0.24
C ASP A 152 20.81 7.86 -0.03
N LEU A 153 19.90 8.24 -0.92
CA LEU A 153 19.54 9.63 -1.22
C LEU A 153 18.36 10.17 -0.40
N ALA A 154 17.82 9.39 0.54
CA ALA A 154 16.71 9.82 1.39
C ALA A 154 17.18 10.77 2.50
N LYS A 155 16.23 11.44 3.17
CA LYS A 155 16.55 12.23 4.36
C LYS A 155 16.94 11.29 5.49
N THR A 156 18.14 11.46 6.03
CA THR A 156 18.66 10.65 7.15
C THR A 156 18.63 11.43 8.46
N ASP A 157 18.18 10.77 9.52
CA ASP A 157 18.15 11.27 10.89
C ASP A 157 18.74 10.22 11.82
N TYR A 158 19.60 10.64 12.75
CA TYR A 158 20.26 9.75 13.72
C TYR A 158 19.70 10.03 15.10
N LYS A 159 19.19 9.00 15.77
CA LYS A 159 18.60 9.11 17.11
C LYS A 159 19.22 8.12 18.06
N ARG A 160 19.26 8.49 19.34
CA ARG A 160 19.58 7.58 20.43
C ARG A 160 18.39 7.51 21.39
N LYS A 161 17.90 6.31 21.69
CA LYS A 161 16.82 6.08 22.67
C LYS A 161 17.20 4.90 23.55
N SER A 162 17.20 5.12 24.86
CA SER A 162 17.51 4.06 25.86
C SER A 162 18.83 3.33 25.63
N GLY A 163 19.86 4.02 25.12
CA GLY A 163 21.18 3.42 24.87
C GLY A 163 21.36 2.79 23.49
N THR A 164 20.29 2.63 22.71
CA THR A 164 20.34 2.10 21.34
C THR A 164 20.44 3.25 20.33
N ASP A 165 21.31 3.08 19.34
CA ASP A 165 21.45 4.02 18.23
C ASP A 165 20.55 3.60 17.06
N TYR A 166 19.94 4.58 16.42
CA TYR A 166 18.98 4.42 15.33
C TYR A 166 19.42 5.27 14.14
N GLU A 167 19.43 4.67 12.95
CA GLU A 167 19.44 5.42 11.70
C GLU A 167 18.05 5.38 11.08
N ILE A 168 17.49 6.54 10.79
CA ILE A 168 16.16 6.69 10.22
C ILE A 168 16.30 7.32 8.85
N ARG A 169 15.90 6.59 7.81
CA ARG A 169 15.83 7.08 6.43
C ARG A 169 14.38 7.33 6.06
N SER A 170 14.06 8.55 5.64
CA SER A 170 12.69 8.96 5.35
C SER A 170 12.57 9.57 3.94
N GLY A 171 11.66 8.99 3.17
CA GLY A 171 11.06 9.60 1.99
C GLY A 171 9.68 10.18 2.31
N ARG A 172 8.95 10.56 1.28
CA ARG A 172 7.60 11.14 1.37
C ARG A 172 6.56 10.17 1.93
N HIS A 173 6.55 8.93 1.44
CA HIS A 173 5.58 7.91 1.85
C HIS A 173 6.23 6.69 2.51
N THR A 174 7.55 6.67 2.64
CA THR A 174 8.31 5.54 3.19
C THR A 174 9.23 6.02 4.28
N ARG A 175 9.28 5.28 5.38
CA ARG A 175 10.22 5.48 6.47
C ARG A 175 10.81 4.15 6.84
N CYS A 176 12.13 4.05 6.84
CA CYS A 176 12.85 2.88 7.29
C CYS A 176 13.77 3.22 8.47
N VAL A 177 13.98 2.24 9.33
CA VAL A 177 14.79 2.35 10.54
C VAL A 177 15.78 1.19 10.56
N SER A 178 17.04 1.51 10.83
CA SER A 178 18.05 0.55 11.27
C SER A 178 18.31 0.76 12.76
N LEU A 179 18.26 -0.32 13.52
CA LEU A 179 18.56 -0.39 14.95
C LEU A 179 19.94 -1.01 15.14
N TYR A 180 20.87 -0.26 15.73
CA TYR A 180 22.19 -0.76 16.11
C TYR A 180 22.18 -1.22 17.57
N ALA A 181 21.73 -2.46 17.79
CA ALA A 181 21.83 -3.17 19.07
C ALA A 181 22.82 -4.36 18.94
N ASP A 182 22.70 -5.40 19.78
CA ASP A 182 23.47 -6.64 19.65
C ASP A 182 23.29 -7.35 18.29
N LYS A 183 22.19 -7.04 17.60
CA LYS A 183 21.92 -7.42 16.21
C LYS A 183 21.31 -6.23 15.48
N GLU A 184 21.72 -6.05 14.23
CA GLU A 184 21.14 -5.02 13.37
C GLU A 184 19.72 -5.44 12.95
N VAL A 185 18.73 -4.61 13.28
CA VAL A 185 17.32 -4.86 12.93
C VAL A 185 16.84 -3.77 11.99
N PHE A 186 16.28 -4.18 10.86
CA PHE A 186 15.72 -3.29 9.86
C PHE A 186 14.21 -3.42 9.83
N SER A 187 13.52 -2.27 9.85
CA SER A 187 12.09 -2.20 9.62
C SER A 187 11.74 -1.03 8.71
N CYS A 188 10.69 -1.20 7.91
CA CYS A 188 10.19 -0.19 7.00
C CYS A 188 8.68 -0.08 7.12
N ARG A 189 8.18 1.16 7.06
CA ARG A 189 6.76 1.48 6.97
C ARG A 189 6.50 2.36 5.78
N MET A 190 5.54 1.97 4.96
CA MET A 190 4.99 2.76 3.87
C MET A 190 3.56 3.16 4.20
N ARG A 191 3.21 4.43 3.96
CA ARG A 191 1.84 4.94 4.10
C ARG A 191 1.43 5.66 2.83
N LEU A 192 0.56 5.02 2.06
CA LEU A 192 0.16 5.49 0.74
C LEU A 192 -1.32 5.86 0.74
N PRO A 193 -1.68 7.08 0.29
CA PRO A 193 -3.08 7.47 0.21
C PRO A 193 -3.77 6.76 -0.96
N ILE A 194 -5.01 6.32 -0.71
CA ILE A 194 -5.93 5.68 -1.66
C ILE A 194 -6.81 6.71 -2.36
N ASP A 195 -7.16 7.81 -1.69
CA ASP A 195 -7.97 8.90 -2.25
C ASP A 195 -7.23 10.25 -2.11
N PRO A 196 -6.80 10.88 -3.22
CA PRO A 196 -6.10 12.17 -3.18
C PRO A 196 -7.02 13.36 -2.86
N ASN A 197 -8.35 13.19 -2.88
CA ASN A 197 -9.32 14.29 -2.75
C ASN A 197 -9.84 14.51 -1.32
N LYS A 198 -9.53 13.62 -0.36
CA LYS A 198 -9.87 13.81 1.06
C LYS A 198 -8.68 14.41 1.83
N LYS A 199 -8.94 15.47 2.61
CA LYS A 199 -7.91 16.24 3.34
C LYS A 199 -6.93 15.32 4.08
N LYS A 200 -5.64 15.69 4.00
CA LYS A 200 -4.53 15.09 4.77
C LYS A 200 -4.89 15.08 6.26
N GLU A 201 -5.01 13.90 6.85
CA GLU A 201 -4.83 13.75 8.29
C GLU A 201 -3.32 13.69 8.55
N GLU A 202 -2.83 14.61 9.38
CA GLU A 202 -1.47 14.56 9.89
C GLU A 202 -1.27 13.29 10.71
N ILE A 203 -0.12 12.65 10.54
CA ILE A 203 0.24 11.42 11.25
C ILE A 203 0.80 11.83 12.62
N PRO A 204 0.09 11.61 13.75
CA PRO A 204 0.77 11.63 15.03
C PRO A 204 1.71 10.43 15.11
N LEU A 205 2.98 10.70 15.39
CA LEU A 205 3.95 9.69 15.80
C LEU A 205 3.47 9.11 17.13
N ASN A 206 2.99 7.86 17.15
CA ASN A 206 3.03 7.09 18.38
C ASN A 206 4.35 6.30 18.41
N PRO A 207 5.33 6.69 19.24
CA PRO A 207 6.58 5.93 19.42
C PRO A 207 6.41 4.65 20.27
N ASN A 208 5.18 4.31 20.67
CA ASN A 208 4.83 3.16 21.52
C ASN A 208 3.68 2.30 20.94
N ALA A 209 3.46 2.31 19.62
CA ALA A 209 2.55 1.36 18.95
C ALA A 209 3.35 0.25 18.27
#